data_AF-G9KI94-F1
#
_entry.id   AF-G9KI94-F1
#
_cell.length_a   1.000
_cell.length_b   1.000
_cell.length_c   1.000
_cell.angle_alpha   90.00
_cell.angle_beta   90.00
_cell.angle_gamma   90.00
#
_symmetry.space_group_name_H-M   'P 1'
#
loop_
_entity.id
_entity.type
_entity.pdbx_description
1 polymer ?
#
loop_
_entity_poly.entity_id
_entity_poly.type
_entity_poly.pdbx_seq_one_letter_code
_entity_poly.pdbx_strand_id
1 'polypeptide(L)'
;FNGVAELLEILGSIINGFALPLKTEHKQFLVRVLIPLHSVKSLSVFHAQLAYCVVQFLEKDATLTEHVIRGLLKYWPKTCTQKEVMFLGEMEEILDVIEPSQFVKIQEPLFKQVARCVSSPHFQVAERALYFWNNEYILSLIEDNCHTVLPAVFGTLYQVSKEHWNQTIVSLIYNVLKTFMEMNGKLFDELTASYKLEKQQEQQKARERQELWQGLEELRLRRLQGTQGAKEAPLQRLTPQVAASGGQ
;
A
#
# COMPACT_ATOMS: atom_id res chain seq x y z
N PHE A 1 -12.66 -16.21 -23.60
CA PHE A 1 -12.01 -17.22 -24.45
C PHE A 1 -11.72 -18.40 -23.55
N ASN A 2 -12.27 -19.58 -23.83
CA ASN A 2 -12.30 -20.69 -22.87
C ASN A 2 -11.06 -21.60 -22.92
N GLY A 3 -10.12 -21.36 -23.84
CA GLY A 3 -8.91 -22.18 -24.00
C GLY A 3 -7.61 -21.54 -23.49
N VAL A 4 -7.68 -20.49 -22.66
CA VAL A 4 -6.47 -19.75 -22.24
C VAL A 4 -5.59 -20.61 -21.31
N ALA A 5 -6.21 -21.40 -20.43
CA ALA A 5 -5.48 -22.24 -19.48
C ALA A 5 -4.64 -23.31 -20.22
N GLU A 6 -5.26 -24.02 -21.16
CA GLU A 6 -4.63 -25.07 -21.96
C GLU A 6 -3.51 -24.52 -22.85
N LEU A 7 -3.70 -23.32 -23.41
CA LEU A 7 -2.65 -22.65 -24.18
C LEU A 7 -1.47 -22.27 -23.28
N LEU A 8 -1.71 -21.77 -22.07
CA LEU A 8 -0.65 -21.44 -21.12
C LEU A 8 0.08 -22.69 -20.60
N GLU A 9 -0.61 -23.82 -20.44
CA GLU A 9 0.00 -25.09 -20.05
C GLU A 9 1.01 -25.59 -21.09
N ILE A 10 0.63 -25.58 -22.37
CA ILE A 10 1.54 -25.90 -23.48
C ILE A 10 2.69 -24.89 -23.51
N LEU A 11 2.39 -23.61 -23.31
CA LEU A 11 3.39 -22.55 -23.33
C LEU A 11 4.41 -22.68 -22.20
N GLY A 12 4.00 -23.09 -21.00
CA GLY A 12 4.90 -23.37 -19.89
C GLY A 12 5.93 -24.44 -20.26
N SER A 13 5.48 -25.52 -20.92
CA SER A 13 6.39 -26.56 -21.44
C SER A 13 7.35 -26.02 -22.50
N ILE A 14 6.88 -25.13 -23.40
CA ILE A 14 7.74 -24.47 -24.40
C ILE A 14 8.79 -23.58 -23.73
N ILE A 15 8.40 -22.78 -22.74
CA ILE A 15 9.31 -21.88 -22.00
C ILE A 15 10.40 -22.69 -21.30
N ASN A 16 10.03 -23.82 -20.69
CA ASN A 16 11.00 -24.71 -20.06
C ASN A 16 12.03 -25.26 -21.08
N GLY A 17 11.63 -25.45 -22.34
CA GLY A 17 12.51 -25.86 -23.43
C GLY A 17 13.37 -24.75 -24.06
N PHE A 18 13.27 -23.49 -23.61
CA PHE A 18 14.06 -22.40 -24.20
C PHE A 18 15.57 -22.60 -24.01
N ALA A 19 16.30 -22.43 -25.11
CA ALA A 19 17.75 -22.37 -25.08
C ALA A 19 18.22 -21.05 -24.44
N LEU A 20 19.37 -21.10 -23.75
CA LEU A 20 20.03 -19.94 -23.18
C LEU A 20 21.13 -19.44 -24.13
N PRO A 21 21.35 -18.11 -24.23
CA PRO A 21 20.59 -17.04 -23.58
C PRO A 21 19.19 -16.85 -24.20
N LEU A 22 18.24 -16.39 -23.37
CA LEU A 22 16.88 -16.09 -23.85
C LEU A 22 16.91 -15.03 -24.96
N LYS A 23 16.19 -15.31 -26.05
CA LYS A 23 15.99 -14.36 -27.14
C LYS A 23 15.20 -13.13 -26.69
N THR A 24 15.48 -11.99 -27.31
CA THR A 24 14.77 -10.72 -27.04
C THR A 24 13.25 -10.84 -27.22
N GLU A 25 12.80 -11.61 -28.21
CA GLU A 25 11.38 -11.86 -28.46
C GLU A 25 10.69 -12.58 -27.28
N HIS A 26 11.36 -13.54 -26.64
CA HIS A 26 10.82 -14.23 -25.46
C HIS A 26 10.69 -13.26 -24.27
N LYS A 27 11.70 -12.40 -24.06
CA LYS A 27 11.67 -11.37 -23.02
C LYS A 27 10.55 -10.35 -23.25
N GLN A 28 10.37 -9.91 -24.50
CA GLN A 28 9.27 -9.02 -24.86
C GLN A 28 7.91 -9.69 -24.67
N PHE A 29 7.81 -10.99 -24.97
CA PHE A 29 6.59 -11.76 -24.77
C PHE A 29 6.19 -11.82 -23.29
N LEU A 30 7.13 -12.11 -22.38
CA LEU A 30 6.89 -12.04 -20.93
C LEU A 30 6.33 -10.67 -20.52
N VAL A 31 7.02 -9.59 -20.92
CA VAL A 31 6.69 -8.23 -20.47
C VAL A 31 5.40 -7.68 -21.09
N ARG A 32 5.14 -7.99 -22.36
CA ARG A 32 4.02 -7.41 -23.12
C ARG A 32 2.77 -8.28 -23.15
N VAL A 33 2.89 -9.58 -22.85
CA VAL A 33 1.77 -10.52 -22.92
C VAL A 33 1.48 -11.16 -21.57
N LEU A 34 2.44 -11.88 -20.98
CA LEU A 34 2.18 -12.64 -19.75
C LEU A 34 1.89 -11.72 -18.55
N ILE A 35 2.72 -10.69 -18.31
CA ILE A 35 2.49 -9.76 -17.20
C ILE A 35 1.12 -9.06 -17.32
N PRO A 36 0.74 -8.43 -18.45
CA PRO A 36 -0.56 -7.79 -18.58
C PRO A 36 -1.76 -8.74 -18.45
N LEU A 37 -1.59 -10.04 -18.71
CA LEU A 37 -2.67 -11.02 -18.62
C LEU A 37 -3.24 -11.15 -17.20
N HIS A 38 -2.47 -10.80 -16.17
CA HIS A 38 -2.92 -10.72 -14.78
C HIS A 38 -4.01 -9.66 -14.54
N SER A 39 -4.16 -8.68 -15.43
CA SER A 39 -5.15 -7.61 -15.28
C SER A 39 -6.59 -8.06 -15.56
N VAL A 40 -6.80 -9.16 -16.30
CA VAL A 40 -8.15 -9.54 -16.75
C VAL A 40 -9.04 -10.05 -15.62
N LYS A 41 -10.36 -9.94 -15.80
CA LYS A 41 -11.34 -10.33 -14.77
C LYS A 41 -11.37 -11.85 -14.52
N SER A 42 -11.23 -12.65 -15.57
CA SER A 42 -11.31 -14.12 -15.52
C SER A 42 -9.99 -14.80 -15.15
N LEU A 43 -9.08 -14.10 -14.46
CA LEU A 43 -7.75 -14.60 -14.10
C LEU A 43 -7.82 -15.93 -13.33
N SER A 44 -8.82 -16.10 -12.46
CA SER A 44 -9.01 -17.31 -11.65
C SER A 44 -9.12 -18.61 -12.45
N VAL A 45 -9.48 -18.52 -13.74
CA VAL A 45 -9.62 -19.71 -14.61
C VAL A 45 -8.26 -20.27 -15.05
N PHE A 46 -7.23 -19.44 -15.12
CA PHE A 46 -5.94 -19.82 -15.74
C PHE A 46 -4.70 -19.35 -14.96
N HIS A 47 -4.88 -18.83 -13.75
CA HIS A 47 -3.82 -18.22 -12.96
C HIS A 47 -2.66 -19.17 -12.67
N ALA A 48 -2.95 -20.42 -12.28
CA ALA A 48 -1.90 -21.37 -11.94
C ALA A 48 -0.98 -21.62 -13.15
N GLN A 49 -1.54 -21.76 -14.35
CA GLN A 49 -0.78 -21.94 -15.59
C GLN A 49 0.01 -20.67 -15.96
N LEU A 50 -0.54 -19.49 -15.68
CA LEU A 50 0.15 -18.22 -15.91
C LEU A 50 1.32 -18.02 -14.95
N ALA A 51 1.10 -18.23 -13.64
CA ALA A 51 2.13 -18.16 -12.61
C ALA A 51 3.28 -19.13 -12.90
N TYR A 52 2.95 -20.37 -13.29
CA TYR A 52 3.92 -21.36 -13.75
C TYR A 52 4.78 -20.82 -14.91
N CYS A 53 4.16 -20.23 -15.95
CA CYS A 53 4.91 -19.63 -17.05
C CYS A 53 5.85 -18.51 -16.58
N VAL A 54 5.41 -17.67 -15.65
CA VAL A 54 6.21 -16.57 -15.09
C VAL A 54 7.41 -17.11 -14.32
N VAL A 55 7.20 -18.06 -13.41
CA VAL A 55 8.28 -18.70 -12.62
C VAL A 55 9.28 -19.38 -13.56
N GLN A 56 8.82 -20.14 -14.57
CA GLN A 56 9.71 -20.76 -15.55
C GLN A 56 10.58 -19.73 -16.30
N PHE A 57 10.06 -18.53 -16.59
CA PHE A 57 10.87 -17.48 -17.19
C PHE A 57 11.98 -16.99 -16.26
N LEU A 58 11.68 -16.87 -14.95
CA LEU A 58 12.64 -16.41 -13.95
C LEU A 58 13.74 -17.46 -13.68
N GLU A 59 13.41 -18.75 -13.70
CA GLU A 59 14.40 -19.83 -13.63
C GLU A 59 15.38 -19.81 -14.82
N LYS A 60 14.94 -19.35 -16.00
CA LYS A 60 15.80 -19.24 -17.18
C LYS A 60 16.67 -17.98 -17.16
N ASP A 61 16.18 -16.89 -16.58
CA ASP A 61 16.88 -15.61 -16.52
C ASP A 61 16.38 -14.76 -15.34
N ALA A 62 17.08 -14.84 -14.21
CA ALA A 62 16.77 -14.10 -12.99
C ALA A 62 16.83 -12.57 -13.17
N THR A 63 17.48 -12.04 -14.21
CA THR A 63 17.51 -10.59 -14.46
C THR A 63 16.14 -10.01 -14.82
N LEU A 64 15.18 -10.88 -15.17
CA LEU A 64 13.80 -10.50 -15.47
C LEU A 64 12.96 -10.26 -14.21
N THR A 65 13.40 -10.71 -13.03
CA THR A 65 12.60 -10.67 -11.80
C THR A 65 12.14 -9.26 -11.45
N GLU A 66 13.02 -8.27 -11.53
CA GLU A 66 12.65 -6.88 -11.23
C GLU A 66 11.50 -6.39 -12.12
N HIS A 67 11.54 -6.70 -13.42
CA HIS A 67 10.51 -6.31 -14.36
C HIS A 67 9.18 -7.01 -14.06
N VAL A 68 9.23 -8.31 -13.72
CA VAL A 68 8.05 -9.10 -13.35
C VAL A 68 7.39 -8.55 -12.09
N ILE A 69 8.15 -8.41 -10.99
CA ILE A 69 7.59 -7.95 -9.71
C ILE A 69 7.03 -6.54 -9.84
N ARG A 70 7.74 -5.61 -10.50
CA ARG A 70 7.19 -4.25 -10.75
C ARG A 70 5.93 -4.30 -11.62
N GLY A 71 5.86 -5.22 -12.57
CA GLY A 71 4.68 -5.47 -13.40
C GLY A 71 3.48 -5.96 -12.59
N LEU A 72 3.67 -6.94 -11.73
CA LEU A 72 2.62 -7.46 -10.84
C LEU A 72 2.16 -6.40 -9.84
N LEU A 73 3.08 -5.64 -9.23
CA LEU A 73 2.74 -4.52 -8.35
C LEU A 73 1.94 -3.42 -9.08
N LYS A 74 2.23 -3.17 -10.37
CA LYS A 74 1.46 -2.24 -11.20
C LYS A 74 0.02 -2.72 -11.42
N TYR A 75 -0.19 -4.03 -11.57
CA TYR A 75 -1.52 -4.62 -11.80
C TYR A 75 -2.19 -5.12 -10.51
N TRP A 76 -1.67 -4.75 -9.33
CA TRP A 76 -2.18 -5.23 -8.05
C TRP A 76 -3.69 -5.01 -7.91
N PRO A 77 -4.48 -6.06 -7.63
CA PRO A 77 -5.94 -5.95 -7.52
C PRO A 77 -6.36 -5.04 -6.38
N LYS A 78 -7.25 -4.09 -6.64
CA LYS A 78 -7.78 -3.15 -5.61
C LYS A 78 -9.24 -3.41 -5.23
N THR A 79 -9.96 -4.18 -6.03
CA THR A 79 -11.42 -4.36 -5.90
C THR A 79 -11.85 -5.83 -5.91
N CYS A 80 -10.90 -6.76 -5.98
CA CYS A 80 -11.18 -8.19 -6.02
C CYS A 80 -10.22 -8.92 -5.08
N THR A 81 -10.72 -9.22 -3.88
CA THR A 81 -9.97 -9.90 -2.83
C THR A 81 -9.43 -11.26 -3.27
N GLN A 82 -10.21 -12.04 -4.01
CA GLN A 82 -9.77 -13.35 -4.50
C GLN A 82 -8.51 -13.21 -5.38
N LYS A 83 -8.50 -12.23 -6.29
CA LYS A 83 -7.31 -11.95 -7.10
C LYS A 83 -6.14 -11.47 -6.25
N GLU A 84 -6.39 -10.68 -5.21
CA GLU A 84 -5.32 -10.23 -4.30
C GLU A 84 -4.66 -11.41 -3.57
N VAL A 85 -5.44 -12.39 -3.09
CA VAL A 85 -4.92 -13.64 -2.52
C VAL A 85 -4.12 -14.43 -3.54
N MET A 86 -4.57 -14.49 -4.80
CA MET A 86 -3.83 -15.16 -5.88
C MET A 86 -2.49 -14.49 -6.18
N PHE A 87 -2.46 -13.15 -6.25
CA PHE A 87 -1.22 -12.36 -6.45
C PHE A 87 -0.23 -12.55 -5.30
N LEU A 88 -0.71 -12.62 -4.04
CA LEU A 88 0.15 -12.95 -2.90
C LEU A 88 0.74 -14.36 -3.04
N GLY A 89 -0.05 -15.31 -3.54
CA GLY A 89 0.43 -16.66 -3.83
C GLY A 89 1.52 -16.71 -4.89
N GLU A 90 1.27 -16.08 -6.04
CA GLU A 90 2.27 -15.99 -7.10
C GLU A 90 3.54 -15.23 -6.64
N MET A 91 3.39 -14.21 -5.80
CA MET A 91 4.55 -13.52 -5.21
C MET A 91 5.39 -14.45 -4.35
N GLU A 92 4.78 -15.29 -3.52
CA GLU A 92 5.53 -16.28 -2.75
C GLU A 92 6.28 -17.26 -3.65
N GLU A 93 5.63 -17.81 -4.67
CA GLU A 93 6.27 -18.73 -5.63
C GLU A 93 7.45 -18.07 -6.37
N ILE A 94 7.34 -16.79 -6.72
CA ILE A 94 8.43 -16.03 -7.34
C ILE A 94 9.57 -15.80 -6.34
N LEU A 95 9.25 -15.52 -5.07
CA LEU A 95 10.25 -15.32 -4.03
C LEU A 95 10.96 -16.61 -3.64
N ASP A 96 10.35 -17.78 -3.81
CA ASP A 96 11.00 -19.08 -3.57
C ASP A 96 12.16 -19.37 -4.54
N VAL A 97 12.16 -18.74 -5.71
CA VAL A 97 13.20 -18.91 -6.74
C VAL A 97 14.04 -17.64 -6.97
N ILE A 98 13.81 -16.57 -6.20
CA ILE A 98 14.50 -15.30 -6.41
C ILE A 98 15.96 -15.37 -5.97
N GLU A 99 16.89 -14.86 -6.77
CA GLU A 99 18.26 -14.65 -6.27
C GLU A 99 18.31 -13.46 -5.29
N PRO A 100 19.14 -13.52 -4.23
CA PRO A 100 19.31 -12.40 -3.29
C PRO A 100 19.67 -11.07 -3.99
N SER A 101 20.47 -11.16 -5.07
CA SER A 101 20.87 -10.02 -5.90
C SER A 101 19.69 -9.27 -6.54
N GLN A 102 18.60 -9.99 -6.85
CA GLN A 102 17.38 -9.41 -7.42
C GLN A 102 16.43 -8.95 -6.32
N PHE A 103 16.38 -9.66 -5.19
CA PHE A 103 15.56 -9.29 -4.04
C PHE A 103 15.85 -7.87 -3.54
N VAL A 104 17.14 -7.51 -3.45
CA VAL A 104 17.57 -6.17 -3.01
C VAL A 104 16.97 -5.04 -3.85
N LYS A 105 16.69 -5.28 -5.14
CA LYS A 105 16.14 -4.27 -6.06
C LYS A 105 14.64 -4.03 -5.88
N ILE A 106 13.93 -4.99 -5.29
CA ILE A 106 12.47 -5.04 -5.22
C ILE A 106 11.91 -5.05 -3.79
N GLN A 107 12.74 -5.32 -2.78
CA GLN A 107 12.32 -5.48 -1.38
C GLN A 107 11.47 -4.31 -0.88
N GLU A 108 11.86 -3.07 -1.14
CA GLU A 108 11.14 -1.90 -0.61
C GLU A 108 9.74 -1.76 -1.23
N PRO A 109 9.55 -1.71 -2.57
CA PRO A 109 8.21 -1.62 -3.14
C PRO A 109 7.37 -2.87 -2.88
N LEU A 110 7.98 -4.07 -2.81
CA LEU A 110 7.29 -5.30 -2.48
C LEU A 110 6.73 -5.26 -1.06
N PHE A 111 7.58 -5.01 -0.05
CA PHE A 111 7.15 -5.05 1.35
C PHE A 111 6.27 -3.87 1.73
N LYS A 112 6.35 -2.73 1.03
CA LYS A 112 5.31 -1.68 1.11
C LYS A 112 3.94 -2.18 0.66
N GLN A 113 3.87 -3.04 -0.35
CA GLN A 113 2.61 -3.64 -0.78
C GLN A 113 2.16 -4.75 0.18
N VAL A 114 3.06 -5.61 0.65
CA VAL A 114 2.76 -6.62 1.68
C VAL A 114 2.20 -5.95 2.94
N ALA A 115 2.80 -4.84 3.40
CA ALA A 115 2.30 -4.07 4.54
C ALA A 115 0.83 -3.65 4.35
N ARG A 116 0.47 -3.13 3.16
CA ARG A 116 -0.92 -2.79 2.84
C ARG A 116 -1.84 -4.00 2.90
N CYS A 117 -1.41 -5.15 2.39
CA CYS A 117 -2.18 -6.39 2.46
C CYS A 117 -2.38 -6.86 3.91
N VAL A 118 -1.36 -6.75 4.76
CA VAL A 118 -1.46 -7.05 6.21
C VAL A 118 -2.46 -6.13 6.91
N SER A 119 -2.54 -4.85 6.51
CA SER A 119 -3.56 -3.91 7.02
C SER A 119 -4.95 -4.10 6.43
N SER A 120 -5.14 -5.04 5.50
CA SER A 120 -6.43 -5.26 4.85
C SER A 120 -7.48 -5.66 5.87
N PRO A 121 -8.69 -5.07 5.84
CA PRO A 121 -9.79 -5.49 6.70
C PRO A 121 -10.28 -6.91 6.35
N HIS A 122 -9.94 -7.42 5.16
CA HIS A 122 -10.31 -8.75 4.72
C HIS A 122 -9.32 -9.79 5.24
N PHE A 123 -9.75 -10.62 6.19
CA PHE A 123 -8.86 -11.52 6.93
C PHE A 123 -8.04 -12.46 6.02
N GLN A 124 -8.61 -13.00 4.94
CA GLN A 124 -7.87 -13.91 4.03
C GLN A 124 -6.69 -13.22 3.35
N VAL A 125 -6.77 -11.91 3.08
CA VAL A 125 -5.66 -11.16 2.47
C VAL A 125 -4.57 -10.93 3.50
N ALA A 126 -4.96 -10.47 4.70
CA ALA A 126 -4.02 -10.22 5.79
C ALA A 126 -3.30 -11.52 6.20
N GLU A 127 -4.03 -12.62 6.36
CA GLU A 127 -3.48 -13.94 6.69
C GLU A 127 -2.51 -14.42 5.60
N ARG A 128 -2.93 -14.37 4.32
CA ARG A 128 -2.08 -14.81 3.21
C ARG A 128 -0.78 -14.03 3.11
N ALA A 129 -0.80 -12.73 3.40
CA ALA A 129 0.37 -11.87 3.43
C ALA A 129 1.29 -12.18 4.63
N LEU A 130 0.74 -12.46 5.80
CA LEU A 130 1.51 -12.81 7.00
C LEU A 130 2.21 -14.17 6.87
N TYR A 131 1.71 -15.08 6.03
CA TYR A 131 2.36 -16.37 5.78
C TYR A 131 3.70 -16.27 5.04
N PHE A 132 4.07 -15.10 4.49
CA PHE A 132 5.42 -14.89 3.96
C PHE A 132 6.51 -15.12 5.03
N TRP A 133 6.21 -14.86 6.30
CA TRP A 133 7.14 -15.09 7.41
C TRP A 133 7.22 -16.56 7.85
N ASN A 134 6.36 -17.44 7.33
CA ASN A 134 6.45 -18.88 7.59
C ASN A 134 7.35 -19.60 6.58
N ASN A 135 7.67 -18.94 5.46
CA ASN A 135 8.54 -19.48 4.44
C ASN A 135 10.00 -19.22 4.84
N GLU A 136 10.77 -20.29 5.05
CA GLU A 136 12.15 -20.21 5.55
C GLU A 136 13.08 -19.44 4.59
N TYR A 137 12.89 -19.60 3.28
CA TYR A 137 13.72 -18.90 2.30
C TYR A 137 13.44 -17.40 2.30
N ILE A 138 12.16 -17.02 2.23
CA ILE A 138 11.75 -15.62 2.34
C ILE A 138 12.24 -15.02 3.66
N LEU A 139 12.14 -15.76 4.76
CA LEU A 139 12.59 -15.30 6.06
C LEU A 139 14.09 -15.01 6.09
N SER A 140 14.91 -15.87 5.48
CA SER A 140 16.35 -15.63 5.33
C SER A 140 16.67 -14.37 4.51
N LEU A 141 15.93 -14.12 3.42
CA LEU A 141 16.07 -12.91 2.61
C LEU A 141 15.71 -11.65 3.41
N ILE A 142 14.67 -11.74 4.25
CA ILE A 142 14.26 -10.66 5.16
C ILE A 142 15.35 -10.41 6.22
N GLU A 143 15.95 -11.45 6.79
CA GLU A 143 17.00 -11.35 7.81
C GLU A 143 18.22 -10.60 7.27
N ASP A 144 18.74 -11.02 6.11
CA ASP A 144 19.88 -10.38 5.42
C ASP A 144 19.61 -8.90 5.08
N ASN A 145 18.35 -8.53 4.91
CA ASN A 145 17.92 -7.20 4.48
C ASN A 145 17.05 -6.47 5.50
N CYS A 146 17.14 -6.86 6.78
CA CYS A 146 16.23 -6.41 7.84
C CYS A 146 16.22 -4.87 7.97
N HIS A 147 17.37 -4.21 7.78
CA HIS A 147 17.52 -2.76 7.82
C HIS A 147 16.67 -1.99 6.79
N THR A 148 16.21 -2.65 5.72
CA THR A 148 15.34 -2.06 4.69
C THR A 148 13.91 -2.58 4.83
N VAL A 149 13.73 -3.89 5.02
CA VAL A 149 12.41 -4.53 5.10
C VAL A 149 11.66 -4.09 6.37
N LEU A 150 12.29 -4.15 7.54
CA LEU A 150 11.63 -3.86 8.81
C LEU A 150 11.06 -2.43 8.85
N PRO A 151 11.80 -1.35 8.54
CA PRO A 151 11.22 -0.01 8.48
C PRO A 151 10.03 0.12 7.52
N ALA A 152 10.02 -0.62 6.40
CA ALA A 152 8.95 -0.56 5.41
C ALA A 152 7.62 -1.16 5.92
N VAL A 153 7.66 -2.15 6.81
CA VAL A 153 6.47 -2.83 7.33
C VAL A 153 6.10 -2.44 8.77
N PHE A 154 7.07 -1.96 9.55
CA PHE A 154 6.96 -1.80 11.00
C PHE A 154 5.74 -0.98 11.42
N GLY A 155 5.59 0.23 10.88
CA GLY A 155 4.50 1.13 11.28
C GLY A 155 3.12 0.50 11.05
N THR A 156 2.98 -0.29 9.98
CA THR A 156 1.73 -1.00 9.67
C THR A 156 1.50 -2.16 10.62
N LEU A 157 2.49 -3.03 10.83
CA LEU A 157 2.39 -4.15 11.77
C LEU A 157 2.08 -3.68 13.19
N TYR A 158 2.75 -2.62 13.64
CA TYR A 158 2.59 -2.07 14.98
C TYR A 158 1.22 -1.38 15.19
N GLN A 159 0.63 -0.82 14.13
CA GLN A 159 -0.72 -0.29 14.17
C GLN A 159 -1.76 -1.42 14.20
N VAL A 160 -1.64 -2.37 13.27
CA VAL A 160 -2.63 -3.44 13.06
C VAL A 160 -2.66 -4.39 14.27
N SER A 161 -1.53 -4.61 14.96
CA SER A 161 -1.50 -5.41 16.21
C SER A 161 -2.38 -4.85 17.33
N LYS A 162 -2.74 -3.57 17.27
CA LYS A 162 -3.57 -2.88 18.28
C LYS A 162 -5.01 -2.67 17.83
N GLU A 163 -5.23 -2.55 16.53
CA GLU A 163 -6.49 -2.03 15.97
C GLU A 163 -7.26 -3.07 15.15
N HIS A 164 -6.67 -4.23 14.82
CA HIS A 164 -7.35 -5.22 13.97
C HIS A 164 -8.45 -5.99 14.71
N TRP A 165 -9.59 -6.16 14.05
CA TRP A 165 -10.79 -6.78 14.64
C TRP A 165 -10.66 -8.30 14.84
N ASN A 166 -9.94 -8.98 13.95
CA ASN A 166 -9.75 -10.43 13.99
C ASN A 166 -8.55 -10.81 14.86
N GLN A 167 -8.79 -11.57 15.93
CA GLN A 167 -7.79 -11.97 16.91
C GLN A 167 -6.73 -12.94 16.35
N THR A 168 -7.06 -13.77 15.37
CA THR A 168 -6.09 -14.66 14.71
C THR A 168 -5.05 -13.84 13.97
N ILE A 169 -5.47 -12.81 13.24
CA ILE A 169 -4.57 -11.88 12.54
C ILE A 169 -3.68 -11.14 13.53
N VAL A 170 -4.25 -10.66 14.63
CA VAL A 170 -3.49 -10.02 15.72
C VAL A 170 -2.40 -10.95 16.26
N SER A 171 -2.72 -12.23 16.51
CA SER A 171 -1.76 -13.24 16.96
C SER A 171 -0.62 -13.46 15.94
N LEU A 172 -0.95 -13.61 14.66
CA LEU A 172 0.05 -13.74 13.59
C LEU A 172 0.97 -12.52 13.51
N ILE A 173 0.43 -11.31 13.66
CA ILE A 173 1.23 -10.09 13.67
C ILE A 173 2.17 -10.05 14.88
N TYR A 174 1.73 -10.48 16.07
CA TYR A 174 2.62 -10.56 17.22
C TYR A 174 3.77 -11.54 16.99
N ASN A 175 3.53 -12.68 16.33
CA ASN A 175 4.59 -13.59 15.93
C ASN A 175 5.58 -12.91 15.00
N VAL A 176 5.10 -12.22 13.95
CA VAL A 176 5.96 -11.48 13.02
C VAL A 176 6.77 -10.39 13.73
N LEU A 177 6.15 -9.59 14.60
CA LEU A 177 6.84 -8.56 15.38
C LEU A 177 7.91 -9.16 16.30
N LYS A 178 7.62 -10.30 16.93
CA LYS A 178 8.59 -11.02 17.76
C LYS A 178 9.78 -11.49 16.93
N THR A 179 9.53 -12.08 15.75
CA THR A 179 10.59 -12.49 14.83
C THR A 179 11.49 -11.31 14.43
N PHE A 180 10.92 -10.14 14.11
CA PHE A 180 11.72 -8.95 13.81
C PHE A 180 12.55 -8.45 15.00
N MET A 181 11.99 -8.53 16.20
CA MET A 181 12.70 -8.18 17.43
C MET A 181 13.87 -9.14 17.71
N GLU A 182 13.70 -10.44 17.42
CA GLU A 182 14.76 -11.44 17.52
C GLU A 182 15.86 -11.22 16.46
N MET A 183 15.49 -10.83 15.23
CA MET A 183 16.43 -10.50 14.15
C MET A 183 17.27 -9.25 14.45
N ASN A 184 16.62 -8.15 14.88
CA ASN A 184 17.31 -6.88 15.14
C ASN A 184 16.57 -6.04 16.18
N GLY A 185 16.74 -6.41 17.46
CA GLY A 185 16.08 -5.72 18.58
C GLY A 185 16.42 -4.24 18.69
N LYS A 186 17.66 -3.83 18.35
CA LYS A 186 18.07 -2.43 18.39
C LYS A 186 17.28 -1.58 17.38
N LEU A 187 17.21 -2.03 16.13
CA LEU A 187 16.44 -1.34 15.09
C LEU A 187 14.94 -1.34 15.44
N PHE A 188 14.43 -2.44 16.00
CA PHE A 188 13.05 -2.55 16.45
C PHE A 188 12.71 -1.51 17.53
N ASP A 189 13.58 -1.32 18.52
CA ASP A 189 13.40 -0.32 19.58
C ASP A 189 13.47 1.11 19.03
N GLU A 190 14.41 1.40 18.13
CA GLU A 190 14.54 2.70 17.45
C GLU A 190 13.28 3.05 16.64
N LEU A 191 12.74 2.10 15.89
CA LEU A 191 11.49 2.27 15.13
C LEU A 191 10.29 2.41 16.05
N THR A 192 10.25 1.68 17.16
CA THR A 192 9.19 1.81 18.18
C THR A 192 9.17 3.22 18.79
N ALA A 193 10.35 3.76 19.13
CA ALA A 193 10.48 5.11 19.66
C ALA A 193 10.06 6.16 18.61
N SER A 194 10.54 6.02 17.37
CA SER A 194 10.23 6.93 16.27
C SER A 194 8.73 6.95 15.96
N TYR A 195 8.09 5.78 15.88
CA TYR A 195 6.66 5.66 15.65
C TYR A 195 5.82 6.35 16.74
N LYS A 196 6.20 6.18 18.02
CA LYS A 196 5.51 6.85 19.13
C LYS A 196 5.63 8.37 19.03
N LEU A 197 6.81 8.88 18.69
CA LEU A 197 7.05 10.31 18.51
C LEU A 197 6.23 10.87 17.35
N GLU A 198 6.24 10.21 16.19
CA GLU A 198 5.47 10.61 15.01
C GLU A 198 3.97 10.67 15.33
N LYS A 199 3.43 9.64 16.01
CA LYS A 199 2.00 9.59 16.37
C LYS A 199 1.61 10.71 17.35
N GLN A 200 2.49 11.11 18.27
CA GLN A 200 2.27 12.26 19.14
C GLN A 200 2.26 13.58 18.35
N GLN A 201 3.21 13.75 17.43
CA GLN A 201 3.28 14.94 16.57
C GLN A 201 2.06 15.05 15.65
N GLU A 202 1.58 13.94 15.09
CA GLU A 202 0.35 13.91 14.28
C GLU A 202 -0.88 14.32 15.09
N GLN A 203 -1.01 13.83 16.33
CA GLN A 203 -2.09 14.22 17.24
C GLN A 203 -2.04 15.71 17.58
N GLN A 204 -0.84 16.25 17.86
CA GLN A 204 -0.66 17.67 18.13
C GLN A 204 -1.06 18.52 16.92
N LYS A 205 -0.56 18.18 15.72
CA LYS A 205 -0.95 18.87 14.48
C LYS A 205 -2.45 18.75 14.20
N ALA A 206 -3.10 17.63 14.56
CA ALA A 206 -4.54 17.47 14.40
C ALA A 206 -5.33 18.40 15.34
N ARG A 207 -4.88 18.58 16.58
CA ARG A 207 -5.46 19.53 17.54
C ARG A 207 -5.33 20.97 17.07
N GLU A 208 -4.13 21.36 16.64
CA GLU A 208 -3.89 22.71 16.09
C GLU A 208 -4.80 23.00 14.88
N ARG A 209 -4.97 22.02 13.98
CA ARG A 209 -5.92 22.14 12.86
C ARG A 209 -7.36 22.32 13.37
N GLN A 210 -7.78 21.54 14.36
CA GLN A 210 -9.13 21.62 14.90
C GLN A 210 -9.41 22.98 15.55
N GLU A 211 -8.47 23.51 16.32
CA GLU A 211 -8.56 24.84 16.94
C GLU A 211 -8.65 25.95 15.89
N LEU A 212 -7.84 25.87 14.83
CA LEU A 212 -7.91 26.81 13.71
C LEU A 212 -9.28 26.76 13.01
N TRP A 213 -9.82 25.57 12.76
CA TRP A 213 -11.16 25.40 12.17
C TRP A 213 -12.26 25.97 13.06
N GLN A 214 -12.18 25.76 14.38
CA GLN A 214 -13.12 26.33 15.34
C GLN A 214 -13.07 27.86 15.33
N GLY A 215 -11.87 28.45 15.35
CA GLY A 215 -11.69 29.90 15.28
C GLY A 215 -12.24 30.50 13.98
N LEU A 216 -12.08 29.82 12.84
CA LEU A 216 -12.67 30.24 11.56
C LEU A 216 -14.21 30.23 11.59
N GLU A 217 -14.81 29.19 12.18
CA GLU A 217 -16.26 29.10 12.30
C GLU A 217 -16.82 30.18 13.23
N GLU A 218 -16.16 30.46 14.35
CA GLU A 218 -16.51 31.57 15.24
C GLU A 218 -16.42 32.94 14.54
N LEU A 219 -15.37 33.18 13.76
CA LEU A 219 -15.22 34.40 12.97
C LEU A 219 -16.31 34.55 11.90
N ARG A 220 -16.72 33.44 11.28
CA ARG A 220 -17.83 33.40 10.32
C ARG A 220 -19.16 33.75 11.01
N LEU A 221 -19.45 33.14 12.16
CA LEU A 221 -20.64 33.42 12.97
C LEU A 221 -20.70 34.89 13.41
N ARG A 222 -19.59 35.45 13.90
CA ARG A 222 -19.49 36.87 14.27
C ARG A 222 -19.76 37.80 13.09
N ARG A 223 -19.23 37.49 11.90
CA ARG A 223 -19.52 38.29 10.69
C ARG A 223 -21.00 38.26 10.32
N LEU A 224 -21.64 37.09 10.36
CA LEU A 224 -23.07 36.95 10.06
C LEU A 224 -23.93 37.75 11.06
N GLN A 225 -23.61 37.70 12.35
CA GLN A 225 -24.28 38.48 13.40
C GLN A 225 -24.04 40.00 13.24
N GLY A 226 -22.82 40.41 12.90
CA GLY A 226 -22.49 41.82 12.63
C GLY A 226 -23.22 42.41 11.43
N THR A 227 -23.48 41.60 10.38
CA THR A 227 -24.33 42.02 9.24
C THR A 227 -25.82 42.08 9.55
N GLN A 228 -26.32 41.37 10.57
CA GLN A 228 -27.71 41.49 11.02
C GLN A 228 -27.92 42.75 11.86
N GLY A 229 -26.98 43.10 12.76
CA GLY A 229 -27.06 44.33 13.55
C GLY A 229 -26.99 45.63 12.72
N ALA A 230 -26.32 45.61 11.56
CA ALA A 230 -26.27 46.76 10.66
C ALA A 230 -27.57 47.00 9.86
N LYS A 231 -28.48 46.01 9.78
CA LYS A 231 -29.79 46.17 9.12
C LYS A 231 -30.88 46.74 10.04
N GLU A 232 -30.66 46.78 11.35
CA GLU A 232 -31.65 47.24 12.34
C GLU A 232 -31.39 48.67 12.88
N ALA A 233 -30.35 49.36 12.42
CA ALA A 233 -30.12 50.76 12.80
C ALA A 233 -31.20 51.69 12.22
N PRO A 234 -32.03 52.38 13.03
CA PRO A 234 -33.02 53.32 12.52
C PRO A 234 -32.29 54.53 11.91
N LEU A 235 -32.58 54.82 10.64
CA LEU A 235 -32.16 56.05 9.97
C LEU A 235 -32.69 57.27 10.76
N GLN A 236 -31.84 57.89 11.59
CA GLN A 236 -32.13 59.20 12.16
C GLN A 236 -32.17 60.22 11.02
N ARG A 237 -33.37 60.69 10.66
CA ARG A 237 -33.56 61.83 9.75
C ARG A 237 -32.93 63.07 10.39
N LEU A 238 -31.86 63.56 9.80
CA LEU A 238 -31.35 64.90 10.02
C LEU A 238 -32.37 65.89 9.44
N THR A 239 -33.11 66.59 10.30
CA THR A 239 -33.88 67.78 9.91
C THR A 239 -32.94 68.99 9.81
N PRO A 240 -32.95 69.77 8.72
CA PRO A 240 -32.14 70.98 8.65
C PRO A 240 -32.77 72.10 9.48
N GLN A 241 -32.00 72.71 10.37
CA GLN A 241 -32.33 74.01 10.97
C GLN A 241 -32.17 75.11 9.92
N VAL A 242 -33.28 75.73 9.52
CA VAL A 242 -33.27 76.96 8.73
C VAL A 242 -33.03 78.12 9.69
N ALA A 243 -31.82 78.68 9.66
CA ALA A 243 -31.50 79.93 10.34
C ALA A 243 -32.19 81.09 9.60
N ALA A 244 -33.10 81.76 10.30
CA ALA A 244 -33.64 83.04 9.86
C ALA A 244 -32.55 84.12 9.98
N SER A 245 -32.14 84.69 8.86
CA SER A 245 -31.44 85.98 8.81
C SER A 245 -32.37 87.00 8.16
N GLY A 246 -32.93 87.88 8.99
CA GLY A 246 -33.55 89.12 8.53
C GLY A 246 -32.50 90.24 8.44
N GLY A 247 -32.73 91.20 7.55
CA GLY A 247 -32.17 92.54 7.70
C GLY A 247 -31.81 93.28 6.42
N GLN A 248 -32.76 94.15 6.03
CA GLN A 248 -32.66 95.39 5.22
C GLN A 248 -32.56 95.27 3.69
#